data_AF-A0A151ISL6-F1
#
_entry.id   AF-A0A151ISL6-F1
#
_cell.length_a   1.000
_cell.length_b   1.000
_cell.length_c   1.000
_cell.angle_alpha   90.00
_cell.angle_beta   90.00
_cell.angle_gamma   90.00
#
_symmetry.space_group_name_H-M   'P 1'
#
loop_
_entity.id
_entity.type
_entity.pdbx_description
1 polymer ?
#
loop_
_entity_poly.entity_id
_entity_poly.type
_entity_poly.pdbx_seq_one_letter_code
_entity_poly.pdbx_strand_id
1 'polypeptide(L)'
;IMKQNKIDAVNMCIVKRIIKEERNQSGRGGMEVGSVITELDEEMHELMLKKAKSSVGWKKCPVFDHISVKRCFKCWRYYHIAKNCKRDETCHKRIGNHNSIDCMATKKKYVNCMYKNRAYNLKINEEHDVSTQSRVTDL
;
A
#
# COMPACT_ATOMS: atom_id res chain seq x y z
N ILE A 1 20.86 -22.23 13.57
CA ILE A 1 20.22 -22.84 12.38
C ILE A 1 18.85 -22.21 12.19
N MET A 2 18.62 -21.47 11.10
CA MET A 2 17.30 -20.93 10.79
C MET A 2 16.38 -22.09 10.42
N LYS A 3 15.45 -22.44 11.32
CA LYS A 3 14.44 -23.45 11.03
C LYS A 3 13.42 -22.83 10.08
N GLN A 4 13.22 -23.46 8.92
CA GLN A 4 12.06 -23.17 8.07
C GLN A 4 10.81 -23.49 8.89
N ASN A 5 9.83 -22.59 8.92
CA ASN A 5 8.56 -22.89 9.56
C ASN A 5 7.99 -24.15 8.88
N LYS A 6 7.74 -25.21 9.66
CA LYS A 6 6.94 -26.34 9.18
C LYS A 6 5.54 -25.79 8.90
N ILE A 7 5.18 -25.75 7.62
CA ILE A 7 3.84 -25.45 7.14
C ILE A 7 3.27 -26.83 6.83
N ASP A 8 2.89 -27.56 7.87
CA ASP A 8 2.28 -28.87 7.73
C ASP A 8 0.80 -28.64 7.36
N ALA A 9 0.35 -29.28 6.26
CA ALA A 9 -0.93 -29.12 5.54
C ALA A 9 -1.07 -27.81 4.72
N VAL A 10 -1.05 -27.92 3.40
CA VAL A 10 -0.82 -26.79 2.49
C VAL A 10 -2.00 -26.59 1.54
N ASN A 11 -2.85 -25.60 1.84
CA ASN A 11 -3.60 -24.83 0.83
C ASN A 11 -2.98 -23.42 0.70
N MET A 12 -1.65 -23.36 0.56
CA MET A 12 -0.93 -22.12 0.26
C MET A 12 -0.47 -22.13 -1.19
N CYS A 13 -0.88 -21.14 -1.98
CA CYS A 13 -0.48 -20.98 -3.37
C CYS A 13 0.14 -19.60 -3.60
N ILE A 14 1.31 -19.55 -4.24
CA ILE A 14 1.87 -18.27 -4.70
C ILE A 14 1.07 -17.82 -5.92
N VAL A 15 0.34 -16.73 -5.77
CA VAL A 15 -0.51 -16.17 -6.82
C VAL A 15 0.29 -15.22 -7.71
N LYS A 16 1.22 -14.46 -7.10
CA LYS A 16 1.97 -13.44 -7.82
C LYS A 16 3.32 -13.15 -7.19
N ARG A 17 4.35 -13.05 -8.02
CA ARG A 17 5.64 -12.48 -7.66
C ARG A 17 5.75 -11.08 -8.26
N ILE A 18 6.03 -10.10 -7.42
CA ILE A 18 6.29 -8.72 -7.81
C ILE A 18 7.79 -8.49 -7.66
N ILE A 19 8.48 -8.27 -8.77
CA ILE A 19 9.91 -7.94 -8.78
C ILE A 19 9.99 -6.43 -8.99
N LYS A 20 10.68 -5.72 -8.10
CA LYS A 20 10.97 -4.30 -8.30
C LYS A 20 12.28 -4.22 -9.07
N GLU A 21 12.21 -3.91 -10.36
CA GLU A 21 13.41 -3.51 -11.10
C GLU A 21 13.90 -2.16 -10.55
N GLU A 22 15.11 -2.14 -10.01
CA GLU A 22 15.75 -0.88 -9.64
C GLU A 22 16.13 -0.13 -10.92
N ARG A 23 15.47 1.00 -11.17
CA ARG A 23 15.96 1.99 -12.15
C ARG A 23 17.26 2.55 -11.59
N ASN A 24 18.38 2.05 -12.10
CA ASN A 24 19.77 2.45 -11.82
C ASN A 24 19.90 3.87 -11.25
N GLN A 25 20.10 3.97 -9.93
CA GLN A 25 20.80 5.09 -9.33
C GLN A 25 22.10 4.53 -8.76
N SER A 26 23.16 4.66 -9.57
CA SER A 26 24.57 4.69 -9.18
C SER A 26 25.02 3.71 -8.07
N GLY A 27 25.59 2.58 -8.51
CA GLY A 27 26.79 2.01 -7.91
C GLY A 27 26.72 1.50 -6.47
N ARG A 28 26.14 0.31 -6.27
CA ARG A 28 26.56 -0.76 -5.35
C ARG A 28 25.57 -1.91 -5.51
N GLY A 29 26.07 -3.14 -5.70
CA GLY A 29 25.31 -4.31 -6.20
C GLY A 29 23.84 -4.35 -5.81
N GLY A 30 22.97 -4.22 -6.82
CA GLY A 30 21.52 -4.17 -6.65
C GLY A 30 21.00 -5.45 -6.00
N MET A 31 20.42 -5.33 -4.81
CA MET A 31 19.70 -6.43 -4.20
C MET A 31 18.30 -6.42 -4.78
N GLU A 32 17.93 -7.44 -5.55
CA GLU A 32 16.56 -7.59 -6.04
C GLU A 32 15.58 -7.59 -4.85
N VAL A 33 14.82 -6.50 -4.72
CA VAL A 33 13.75 -6.36 -3.72
C VAL A 33 12.45 -6.72 -4.40
N GLY A 34 11.74 -7.70 -3.85
CA GLY A 34 10.46 -8.17 -4.39
C GLY A 34 9.45 -8.47 -3.29
N SER A 35 8.21 -8.68 -3.71
CA SER A 35 7.12 -9.12 -2.85
C SER A 35 6.44 -10.34 -3.46
N VAL A 36 5.89 -11.20 -2.63
CA VAL A 36 5.14 -12.39 -3.05
C VAL A 36 3.75 -12.28 -2.46
N ILE A 37 2.74 -12.50 -3.30
CA ILE A 37 1.34 -12.61 -2.89
C ILE A 37 1.00 -14.10 -2.82
N THR A 38 0.52 -14.53 -1.67
CA THR A 38 0.12 -15.91 -1.40
C THR A 38 -1.35 -15.97 -1.04
N GLU A 39 -2.09 -16.88 -1.66
CA GLU A 39 -3.39 -17.34 -1.20
C GLU A 39 -3.18 -18.34 -0.07
N LEU A 40 -4.03 -18.22 0.96
CA LEU A 40 -4.00 -18.99 2.20
C LEU A 40 -5.44 -19.29 2.61
N ASP A 41 -5.65 -20.38 3.35
CA ASP A 41 -6.86 -20.54 4.16
C ASP A 41 -6.91 -19.53 5.32
N GLU A 42 -8.08 -19.43 5.96
CA GLU A 42 -8.36 -18.46 7.03
C GLU A 42 -7.45 -18.66 8.26
N GLU A 43 -7.26 -19.90 8.71
CA GLU A 43 -6.44 -20.21 9.88
C GLU A 43 -4.97 -19.84 9.64
N MET A 44 -4.44 -20.16 8.47
CA MET A 44 -3.08 -19.82 8.06
C MET A 44 -2.89 -18.32 7.89
N HIS A 45 -3.86 -17.63 7.32
CA HIS A 45 -3.82 -16.18 7.17
C HIS A 45 -3.68 -15.49 8.52
N GLU A 46 -4.51 -15.86 9.50
CA GLU A 46 -4.42 -15.33 10.85
C GLU A 46 -3.08 -15.65 11.51
N LEU A 47 -2.61 -16.90 11.40
CA LEU A 47 -1.35 -17.33 12.01
C LEU A 47 -0.15 -16.56 11.43
N MET A 48 -0.16 -16.33 10.11
CA MET A 48 0.91 -15.63 9.40
C MET A 48 0.91 -14.13 9.73
N LEU A 49 -0.27 -13.51 9.86
CA LEU A 49 -0.40 -12.13 10.36
C LEU A 49 0.08 -12.00 11.80
N LYS A 50 -0.32 -12.92 12.70
CA LYS A 50 0.14 -12.95 14.11
C LYS A 50 1.65 -13.08 14.23
N LYS A 51 2.29 -13.87 13.35
CA LYS A 51 3.76 -14.02 13.31
C LYS A 51 4.48 -12.79 12.75
N ALA A 52 3.80 -11.93 12.00
CA ALA A 52 4.29 -10.71 11.33
C ALA A 52 5.46 -10.88 10.34
N LYS A 53 6.20 -12.00 10.39
CA LYS A 53 7.35 -12.31 9.55
C LYS A 53 7.34 -13.79 9.18
N SER A 54 7.54 -14.07 7.89
CA SER A 54 7.71 -15.42 7.35
C SER A 54 9.12 -15.59 6.79
N SER A 55 9.61 -16.83 6.76
CA SER A 55 10.85 -17.16 6.04
C SER A 55 10.51 -17.59 4.62
N VAL A 56 11.00 -16.82 3.64
CA VAL A 56 10.93 -17.16 2.22
C VAL A 56 12.35 -17.46 1.76
N GLY A 57 12.65 -18.74 1.57
CA GLY A 57 14.03 -19.21 1.41
C GLY A 57 14.89 -18.80 2.62
N TRP A 58 16.01 -18.14 2.36
CA TRP A 58 16.95 -17.68 3.38
C TRP A 58 16.64 -16.28 3.95
N LYS A 59 15.58 -15.62 3.49
CA LYS A 59 15.23 -14.26 3.89
C LYS A 59 14.04 -14.24 4.85
N LYS A 60 14.06 -13.33 5.82
CA LYS A 60 12.91 -13.00 6.67
C LYS A 60 12.11 -11.88 6.00
N CYS A 61 10.88 -12.18 5.59
CA CYS A 61 9.98 -11.26 4.90
C CYS A 61 8.87 -10.83 5.85
N PRO A 62 8.55 -9.52 5.93
CA PRO A 62 7.35 -9.07 6.65
C PRO A 62 6.09 -9.59 5.95
N VAL A 63 5.11 -9.98 6.75
CA VAL A 63 3.79 -10.42 6.28
C VAL A 63 2.79 -9.31 6.56
N PHE A 64 1.93 -9.03 5.58
CA PHE A 64 0.87 -8.03 5.68
C PHE A 64 -0.22 -8.34 4.65
N ASP A 65 -1.41 -7.83 4.90
CA ASP A 65 -2.52 -7.97 3.97
C ASP A 65 -2.24 -7.26 2.65
N HIS A 66 -2.47 -7.99 1.57
CA HIS A 66 -2.39 -7.40 0.25
C HIS A 66 -3.69 -6.65 -0.06
N ILE A 67 -3.65 -5.33 0.04
CA ILE A 67 -4.78 -4.46 -0.31
C ILE A 67 -4.47 -3.70 -1.60
N SER A 68 -5.13 -4.09 -2.70
CA SER A 68 -5.02 -3.43 -4.00
C SER A 68 -6.13 -2.38 -4.17
N VAL A 69 -5.85 -1.13 -3.75
CA VAL A 69 -6.79 -0.01 -3.93
C VAL A 69 -6.46 0.76 -5.20
N LYS A 70 -7.41 0.82 -6.15
CA LYS A 70 -7.29 1.68 -7.34
C LYS A 70 -7.32 3.15 -6.92
N ARG A 71 -6.27 3.90 -7.26
CA ARG A 71 -6.17 5.34 -7.05
C ARG A 71 -6.28 6.08 -8.39
N CYS A 72 -7.13 7.10 -8.44
CA CYS A 72 -7.22 7.99 -9.59
C CYS A 72 -6.14 9.05 -9.52
N PHE A 73 -5.24 9.12 -10.50
CA PHE A 73 -4.18 10.14 -10.53
C PHE A 73 -4.65 11.54 -11.00
N LYS A 74 -5.92 11.68 -11.43
CA LYS A 74 -6.52 12.97 -11.77
C LYS A 74 -7.07 13.69 -10.53
N CYS A 75 -7.90 13.00 -9.74
CA CYS A 75 -8.58 13.59 -8.58
C CYS A 75 -8.11 13.02 -7.22
N TRP A 76 -7.15 12.10 -7.23
CA TRP A 76 -6.52 11.49 -6.05
C TRP A 76 -7.43 10.65 -5.14
N ARG A 77 -8.70 10.44 -5.52
CA ARG A 77 -9.62 9.56 -4.79
C ARG A 77 -9.49 8.08 -5.17
N TYR A 78 -10.01 7.22 -4.30
CA TYR A 78 -10.06 5.77 -4.52
C TYR A 78 -11.18 5.31 -5.48
N TYR A 79 -11.12 4.03 -5.85
CA TYR A 79 -12.13 3.23 -6.56
C TYR A 79 -12.38 3.55 -8.03
N HIS A 80 -11.52 4.35 -8.67
CA HIS A 80 -11.58 4.57 -10.11
C HIS A 80 -10.21 4.98 -10.66
N ILE A 81 -10.08 4.96 -11.99
CA ILE A 81 -8.87 5.38 -12.72
C ILE A 81 -9.08 6.74 -13.40
N ALA A 82 -7.99 7.43 -13.72
CA ALA A 82 -8.02 8.75 -14.35
C ALA A 82 -8.82 8.78 -15.65
N LYS A 83 -8.72 7.72 -16.47
CA LYS A 83 -9.47 7.57 -17.73
C LYS A 83 -10.99 7.71 -17.58
N ASN A 84 -11.54 7.24 -16.45
CA ASN A 84 -12.98 7.26 -16.19
C ASN A 84 -13.37 8.38 -15.20
N CYS A 85 -12.47 9.34 -14.95
CA CYS A 85 -12.67 10.36 -13.94
C CYS A 85 -13.41 11.59 -14.51
N LYS A 86 -14.63 11.82 -14.01
CA LYS A 86 -15.47 12.98 -14.35
C LYS A 86 -15.18 14.24 -13.51
N ARG A 87 -14.25 14.16 -12.56
CA ARG A 87 -13.89 15.27 -11.66
C ARG A 87 -12.75 16.09 -12.24
N ASP A 88 -12.61 17.32 -11.76
CA ASP A 88 -11.49 18.18 -12.10
C ASP A 88 -10.16 17.63 -11.55
N GLU A 89 -9.09 18.05 -12.21
CA GLU A 89 -7.75 17.78 -11.71
C GLU A 89 -7.56 18.45 -10.35
N THR A 90 -6.93 17.75 -9.43
CA THR A 90 -6.76 18.22 -8.07
C THR A 90 -5.31 18.01 -7.62
N CYS A 91 -4.72 19.03 -7.01
CA CYS A 91 -3.42 18.95 -6.38
C CYS A 91 -3.45 17.92 -5.23
N HIS A 92 -2.55 16.94 -5.27
CA HIS A 92 -2.47 15.89 -4.24
C HIS A 92 -1.89 16.35 -2.91
N LYS A 93 -1.18 17.49 -2.90
CA LYS A 93 -0.59 18.05 -1.69
C LYS A 93 -1.64 18.75 -0.83
N ARG A 94 -2.52 19.58 -1.39
CA ARG A 94 -3.46 20.40 -0.59
C ARG A 94 -4.92 20.32 -1.04
N ILE A 95 -5.26 19.49 -2.01
CA ILE A 95 -6.62 19.40 -2.55
C ILE A 95 -7.05 20.75 -3.13
N GLY A 96 -6.31 21.25 -4.12
CA GLY A 96 -6.56 22.55 -4.77
C GLY A 96 -6.54 22.45 -6.29
N ASN A 97 -7.10 23.46 -6.95
CA ASN A 97 -7.15 23.55 -8.42
C ASN A 97 -5.85 24.17 -8.97
N HIS A 98 -4.73 23.45 -8.82
CA HIS A 98 -3.42 23.84 -9.36
C HIS A 98 -2.58 22.58 -9.58
N ASN A 99 -1.52 22.71 -10.38
CA ASN A 99 -0.55 21.63 -10.53
C ASN A 99 0.21 21.39 -9.22
N SER A 100 0.56 20.16 -8.93
CA SER A 100 1.30 19.82 -7.72
C SER A 100 2.74 20.34 -7.70
N ILE A 101 3.29 20.66 -8.89
CA ILE A 101 4.60 21.30 -9.07
C ILE A 101 4.56 22.72 -8.50
N ASP A 102 3.52 23.48 -8.80
CA ASP A 102 3.34 24.87 -8.37
C ASP A 102 2.73 25.00 -6.96
N CYS A 103 2.64 23.88 -6.24
CA CYS A 103 2.03 23.85 -4.92
C CYS A 103 3.01 24.32 -3.83
N MET A 104 2.75 25.52 -3.31
CA MET A 104 3.48 26.15 -2.19
C MET A 104 3.02 25.68 -0.80
N ALA A 105 2.19 24.63 -0.72
CA ALA A 105 1.65 24.15 0.55
C ALA A 105 2.70 23.40 1.37
N THR A 106 2.90 23.80 2.62
CA THR A 106 3.76 23.11 3.59
C THR A 106 3.06 21.91 4.23
N LYS A 107 1.74 21.99 4.40
CA LYS A 107 0.91 20.93 4.98
C LYS A 107 0.24 20.09 3.90
N LYS A 108 0.40 18.78 3.99
CA LYS A 108 -0.30 17.81 3.13
C LYS A 108 -1.73 17.62 3.64
N LYS A 109 -2.72 17.55 2.74
CA LYS A 109 -4.11 17.17 3.05
C LYS A 109 -4.57 16.02 2.17
N TYR A 110 -5.13 14.99 2.78
CA TYR A 110 -5.54 13.78 2.05
C TYR A 110 -7.01 13.79 1.62
N VAL A 111 -7.23 13.73 0.30
CA VAL A 111 -8.56 13.89 -0.31
C VAL A 111 -9.57 12.84 0.14
N ASN A 112 -9.13 11.61 0.42
CA ASN A 112 -10.04 10.55 0.83
C ASN A 112 -10.52 10.73 2.27
N CYS A 113 -9.64 11.14 3.19
CA CYS A 113 -10.04 11.41 4.58
C CYS A 113 -10.93 12.64 4.66
N MET A 114 -10.61 13.71 3.93
CA MET A 114 -11.47 14.89 3.83
C MET A 114 -12.86 14.54 3.26
N TYR A 115 -12.91 13.69 2.23
CA TYR A 115 -14.19 13.23 1.69
C TYR A 115 -14.98 12.37 2.68
N LYS A 116 -14.32 11.42 3.37
CA LYS A 116 -14.97 10.56 4.38
C LYS A 116 -15.52 11.36 5.55
N ASN A 117 -14.75 12.34 6.07
CA ASN A 117 -15.20 13.24 7.13
C ASN A 117 -16.49 13.96 6.72
N ARG A 118 -16.54 14.50 5.49
CA ARG A 118 -17.73 15.19 4.97
C ARG A 118 -18.92 14.26 4.72
N ALA A 119 -18.67 13.08 4.13
CA ALA A 119 -19.74 12.17 3.72
C ALA A 119 -20.37 11.42 4.91
N TYR A 120 -19.57 11.10 5.92
CA TYR A 120 -19.97 10.25 7.05
C TYR A 120 -19.88 10.96 8.41
N ASN A 121 -19.65 12.27 8.43
CA ASN A 121 -19.48 13.08 9.64
C ASN A 121 -18.42 12.51 10.62
N LEU A 122 -17.27 12.11 10.05
CA LEU A 122 -16.15 11.54 10.82
C LEU A 122 -15.13 12.63 11.20
N LYS A 123 -14.28 12.31 12.18
CA LYS A 123 -13.20 13.19 12.67
C LYS A 123 -11.80 12.58 12.42
N ILE A 124 -11.58 12.06 11.21
CA ILE A 124 -10.30 11.48 10.82
C ILE A 124 -9.30 12.61 10.55
N ASN A 125 -8.04 12.46 11.00
CA ASN A 125 -6.98 13.42 10.69
C ASN A 125 -6.75 13.48 9.16
N GLU A 126 -6.83 14.67 8.58
CA GLU A 126 -6.65 14.90 7.14
C GLU A 126 -5.20 15.26 6.77
N GLU A 127 -4.36 15.64 7.74
CA GLU A 127 -2.98 16.09 7.58
C GLU A 127 -1.98 14.92 7.71
N HIS A 128 -1.95 14.02 6.73
CA HIS A 128 -0.99 12.90 6.67
C HIS A 128 -0.59 12.57 5.23
N ASP A 129 0.51 11.83 5.07
CA ASP A 129 1.02 11.41 3.76
C ASP A 129 0.44 10.06 3.33
N VAL A 130 0.34 9.87 2.01
CA VAL A 130 -0.22 8.64 1.41
C VAL A 130 0.78 7.47 1.39
N SER A 131 2.04 7.73 1.78
CA SER A 131 3.11 6.74 1.90
C SER A 131 2.96 5.85 3.13
N THR A 132 2.28 6.33 4.17
CA THR A 132 1.58 5.46 5.10
C THR A 132 0.35 4.94 4.37
N GLN A 133 0.54 3.90 3.56
CA GLN A 133 -0.44 2.84 3.54
C GLN A 133 -0.62 2.50 5.01
N SER A 134 -1.71 3.02 5.57
CA SER A 134 -2.16 2.71 6.91
C SER A 134 -1.91 1.23 7.05
N ARG A 135 -1.09 0.83 8.01
CA ARG A 135 -1.33 -0.45 8.64
C ARG A 135 -2.83 -0.41 8.91
N VAL A 136 -3.60 -1.24 8.24
CA VAL A 136 -5.08 -1.26 8.34
C VAL A 136 -5.46 -1.89 9.69
N THR A 137 -4.70 -1.55 10.72
CA THR A 137 -4.74 -2.08 12.09
C THR A 137 -5.26 -1.05 13.08
N ASP A 138 -5.57 0.17 12.63
CA ASP A 138 -6.06 1.25 13.51
C ASP A 138 -7.56 1.52 13.24
N LEU A 139 -8.35 0.44 13.18
CA LEU A 139 -9.78 0.43 13.50
C LEU A 139 -9.98 -0.40 14.77
#